data_AF-A0A090W3A2-F1
#
_entry.id   AF-A0A090W3A2-F1
#
_cell.length_a   1.000
_cell.length_b   1.000
_cell.length_c   1.000
_cell.angle_alpha   90.00
_cell.angle_beta   90.00
_cell.angle_gamma   90.00
#
_symmetry.space_group_name_H-M   'P 1'
#
loop_
_entity.id
_entity.type
_entity.pdbx_description
1 polymer ?
#
loop_
_entity_poly.entity_id
_entity_poly.type
_entity_poly.pdbx_seq_one_letter_code
_entity_poly.pdbx_strand_id
1 'polypeptide(L)'
;MLFWHSERTGRIVFFKKLSSKIYAKIYGYFTNTNYDYTVANFGIYKHKVIASVLEVNDYIKYFPLFVKFVGFHTTVIQVEHNSREDGKSSYSITALISLAFNTIISFSNKPLKLFVKFGMLISLISFISGVFTIYKYFRGEIEVLGYSSLIVSIWFLSGVIITIIGVTGIYVGKILIKLKIGQFILSTKL
;
A
#
# COMPACT_ATOMS: atom_id res chain seq x y z
N MET A 1 -21.45 -9.43 2.15
CA MET A 1 -20.61 -10.06 3.19
C MET A 1 -21.27 -11.36 3.61
N LEU A 2 -20.85 -12.48 3.03
CA LEU A 2 -21.02 -13.81 3.60
C LEU A 2 -20.01 -14.75 2.94
N PHE A 3 -19.42 -15.57 3.79
CA PHE A 3 -18.33 -16.49 3.54
C PHE A 3 -18.79 -17.63 2.64
N TRP A 4 -17.95 -18.06 1.68
CA TRP A 4 -18.10 -19.39 1.09
C TRP A 4 -16.83 -20.22 1.22
N HIS A 5 -16.98 -21.37 1.88
CA HIS A 5 -15.99 -22.43 2.03
C HIS A 5 -16.15 -23.38 0.84
N SER A 6 -15.38 -23.17 -0.23
CA SER A 6 -15.24 -24.19 -1.26
C SER A 6 -14.29 -25.28 -0.74
N GLU A 7 -14.85 -26.44 -0.38
CA GLU A 7 -14.12 -27.70 -0.33
C GLU A 7 -13.74 -28.10 -1.76
N ARG A 8 -12.58 -27.63 -2.21
CA ARG A 8 -11.88 -28.21 -3.36
C ARG A 8 -10.50 -28.64 -2.88
N THR A 9 -10.35 -29.94 -2.67
CA THR A 9 -9.12 -30.59 -2.24
C THR A 9 -8.16 -30.64 -3.43
N GLY A 10 -7.16 -29.74 -3.42
CA GLY A 10 -6.06 -29.73 -4.39
C GLY A 10 -5.04 -28.62 -4.08
N ARG A 11 -3.73 -28.92 -4.23
CA ARG A 11 -2.62 -27.99 -3.87
C ARG A 11 -2.77 -26.58 -4.49
N ILE A 12 -3.30 -26.48 -5.70
CA ILE A 12 -3.49 -25.21 -6.44
C ILE A 12 -4.54 -24.31 -5.75
N VAL A 13 -5.56 -24.90 -5.11
CA VAL A 13 -6.60 -24.17 -4.37
C VAL A 13 -6.06 -23.66 -3.03
N PHE A 14 -5.20 -24.44 -2.37
CA PHE A 14 -4.55 -24.02 -1.12
C PHE A 14 -3.61 -22.83 -1.33
N PHE A 15 -2.75 -22.87 -2.35
CA PHE A 15 -1.88 -21.73 -2.68
C PHE A 15 -2.67 -20.47 -3.08
N LYS A 16 -3.79 -20.62 -3.81
CA LYS A 16 -4.67 -19.49 -4.14
C LYS A 16 -5.40 -18.92 -2.92
N LYS A 17 -5.84 -19.76 -1.99
CA LYS A 17 -6.45 -19.31 -0.71
C LYS A 17 -5.41 -18.63 0.17
N LEU A 18 -4.20 -19.18 0.26
CA LEU A 18 -3.11 -18.61 1.06
C LEU A 18 -2.64 -17.27 0.47
N SER A 19 -2.43 -17.17 -0.84
CA SER A 19 -2.03 -15.93 -1.51
C SER A 19 -3.12 -14.86 -1.38
N SER A 20 -4.40 -15.22 -1.53
CA SER A 20 -5.52 -14.29 -1.32
C SER A 20 -5.61 -13.82 0.13
N LYS A 21 -5.34 -14.70 1.11
CA LYS A 21 -5.36 -14.35 2.54
C LYS A 21 -4.18 -13.44 2.91
N ILE A 22 -2.99 -13.70 2.37
CA ILE A 22 -1.81 -12.83 2.53
C ILE A 22 -2.07 -11.48 1.86
N TYR A 23 -2.59 -11.47 0.64
CA TYR A 23 -2.97 -10.27 -0.09
C TYR A 23 -3.98 -9.43 0.71
N ALA A 24 -5.06 -10.04 1.18
CA ALA A 24 -6.08 -9.36 1.96
C ALA A 24 -5.53 -8.81 3.28
N LYS A 25 -4.62 -9.55 3.94
CA LYS A 25 -4.00 -9.11 5.20
C LYS A 25 -3.01 -7.96 4.99
N ILE A 26 -2.17 -8.03 3.96
CA ILE A 26 -1.26 -6.95 3.56
C ILE A 26 -2.08 -5.73 3.16
N TYR A 27 -3.05 -5.90 2.25
CA TYR A 27 -3.91 -4.81 1.79
C TYR A 27 -4.67 -4.16 2.95
N GLY A 28 -5.29 -4.94 3.84
CA GLY A 28 -6.00 -4.43 5.01
C GLY A 28 -5.07 -3.67 5.97
N TYR A 29 -3.87 -4.20 6.20
CA TYR A 29 -2.86 -3.53 7.01
C TYR A 29 -2.40 -2.21 6.38
N PHE A 30 -2.26 -2.12 5.06
CA PHE A 30 -1.79 -0.91 4.40
C PHE A 30 -2.90 0.13 4.17
N THR A 31 -4.14 -0.28 3.93
CA THR A 31 -5.24 0.65 3.60
C THR A 31 -6.10 1.04 4.81
N ASN A 32 -6.00 0.36 5.96
CA ASN A 32 -6.96 0.52 7.07
C ASN A 32 -8.42 0.33 6.61
N THR A 33 -8.64 -0.41 5.53
CA THR A 33 -9.98 -0.72 5.01
C THR A 33 -10.19 -2.23 5.00
N ASN A 34 -11.40 -2.66 5.35
CA ASN A 34 -11.84 -4.04 5.15
C ASN A 34 -12.04 -4.26 3.65
N TYR A 35 -10.99 -4.70 2.97
CA TYR A 35 -11.05 -5.06 1.56
C TYR A 35 -11.63 -6.44 1.40
N ASP A 36 -12.88 -6.48 0.97
CA ASP A 36 -13.59 -7.72 0.68
C ASP A 36 -13.30 -8.12 -0.77
N TYR A 37 -12.42 -9.11 -0.96
CA TYR A 37 -12.02 -9.65 -2.26
C TYR A 37 -13.15 -10.43 -2.96
N THR A 38 -14.32 -10.54 -2.34
CA THR A 38 -15.50 -11.26 -2.85
C THR A 38 -16.50 -10.36 -3.58
N VAL A 39 -16.29 -9.04 -3.59
CA VAL A 39 -17.20 -8.10 -4.26
C VAL A 39 -16.88 -8.06 -5.74
N ALA A 40 -17.78 -8.59 -6.57
CA ALA A 40 -17.73 -8.41 -8.00
C ALA A 40 -17.96 -6.94 -8.35
N ASN A 41 -17.26 -6.41 -9.37
CA ASN A 41 -17.43 -5.04 -9.88
C ASN A 41 -18.74 -4.84 -10.66
N PHE A 42 -19.82 -5.50 -10.24
CA PHE A 42 -21.14 -5.38 -10.85
C PHE A 42 -22.08 -4.70 -9.88
N GLY A 43 -22.78 -3.68 -10.38
CA GLY A 43 -23.73 -2.91 -9.60
C GLY A 43 -24.70 -2.18 -10.51
N ILE A 44 -25.89 -1.90 -9.98
CA ILE A 44 -26.89 -1.05 -10.63
C ILE A 44 -26.76 0.33 -10.00
N TYR A 45 -26.55 1.35 -10.84
CA TYR A 45 -26.34 2.72 -10.40
C TYR A 45 -27.46 3.61 -10.92
N LYS A 46 -28.01 4.45 -10.04
CA LYS A 46 -28.93 5.50 -10.48
C LYS A 46 -28.17 6.54 -11.30
N HIS A 47 -28.84 7.16 -12.28
CA HIS A 47 -28.25 8.20 -13.15
C HIS A 47 -27.52 9.29 -12.35
N LYS A 48 -28.10 9.76 -11.24
CA LYS A 48 -27.49 10.76 -10.36
C LYS A 48 -26.12 10.33 -9.80
N VAL A 49 -25.94 9.04 -9.50
CA VAL A 49 -24.66 8.51 -9.00
C VAL A 49 -23.61 8.53 -10.10
N ILE A 50 -23.99 8.12 -11.31
CA ILE A 50 -23.07 8.10 -12.46
C ILE A 50 -22.65 9.53 -12.82
N ALA A 51 -23.58 10.48 -12.84
CA ALA A 51 -23.29 11.88 -13.11
C ALA A 51 -22.25 12.45 -12.12
N SER A 52 -22.42 12.24 -10.82
CA SER A 52 -21.45 12.68 -9.82
C SER A 52 -20.10 11.93 -9.88
N VAL A 53 -20.08 10.68 -10.34
CA VAL A 53 -18.82 9.94 -10.58
C VAL A 53 -18.07 10.50 -11.79
N LEU A 54 -18.79 10.95 -12.83
CA LEU A 54 -18.19 11.55 -14.02
C LEU A 54 -17.57 12.93 -13.75
N GLU A 55 -18.04 13.64 -12.71
CA GLU A 55 -17.42 14.88 -12.21
C GLU A 55 -16.07 14.62 -11.51
N VAL A 56 -15.79 13.37 -11.08
CA VAL A 56 -14.50 13.01 -10.48
C VAL A 56 -13.44 12.89 -11.58
N ASN A 57 -12.77 13.99 -11.89
CA ASN A 57 -11.67 14.02 -12.85
C ASN A 57 -10.35 13.59 -12.17
N ASP A 58 -10.11 12.29 -12.10
CA ASP A 58 -8.91 11.71 -11.51
C ASP A 58 -8.15 10.84 -12.52
N TYR A 59 -6.81 10.88 -12.44
CA TYR A 59 -5.92 10.21 -13.39
C TYR A 59 -6.06 8.68 -13.32
N ILE A 60 -6.30 8.14 -12.11
CA ILE A 60 -6.45 6.70 -11.89
C ILE A 60 -7.94 6.34 -11.90
N LYS A 61 -8.41 5.80 -13.03
CA LYS A 61 -9.82 5.41 -13.21
C LYS A 61 -10.14 4.08 -12.52
N TYR A 62 -10.48 4.14 -11.23
CA TYR A 62 -10.96 2.98 -10.47
C TYR A 62 -12.41 3.21 -10.01
N PHE A 63 -13.34 2.76 -10.85
CA PHE A 63 -14.78 3.02 -10.72
C PHE A 63 -15.40 2.62 -9.35
N PRO A 64 -15.11 1.45 -8.76
CA PRO A 64 -15.65 1.09 -7.45
C PRO A 64 -15.26 2.06 -6.33
N LEU A 65 -14.06 2.66 -6.43
CA LEU A 65 -13.60 3.63 -5.45
C LEU A 65 -14.28 4.98 -5.63
N PHE A 66 -14.53 5.42 -6.87
CA PHE A 66 -15.30 6.64 -7.10
C PHE A 66 -16.74 6.52 -6.61
N VAL A 67 -17.41 5.38 -6.87
CA VAL A 67 -18.75 5.10 -6.33
C VAL A 67 -18.77 5.16 -4.80
N LYS A 68 -17.76 4.59 -4.14
CA LYS A 68 -17.63 4.68 -2.68
C LYS A 68 -17.35 6.11 -2.20
N PHE A 69 -16.62 6.88 -3.00
CA PHE A 69 -16.19 8.24 -2.67
C PHE A 69 -17.32 9.27 -2.75
N VAL A 70 -18.23 9.13 -3.74
CA VAL A 70 -19.40 10.02 -3.87
C VAL A 70 -20.45 9.86 -2.75
N GLY A 71 -20.32 8.84 -1.89
CA GLY A 71 -21.01 8.76 -0.61
C GLY A 71 -22.52 8.49 -0.65
N PHE A 72 -23.07 8.09 -1.80
CA PHE A 72 -24.49 7.76 -1.92
C PHE A 72 -24.88 6.49 -1.13
N HIS A 73 -26.15 6.41 -0.75
CA HIS A 73 -26.72 5.20 -0.12
C HIS A 73 -26.50 3.97 -1.00
N THR A 74 -25.83 2.98 -0.44
CA THR A 74 -25.48 1.74 -1.12
C THR A 74 -26.13 0.57 -0.40
N THR A 75 -26.74 -0.34 -1.16
CA THR A 75 -27.22 -1.63 -0.66
C THR A 75 -26.47 -2.75 -1.35
N VAL A 76 -26.21 -3.84 -0.64
CA VAL A 76 -25.51 -5.01 -1.17
C VAL A 76 -26.49 -6.17 -1.22
N ILE A 77 -26.80 -6.65 -2.41
CA ILE A 77 -27.64 -7.83 -2.63
C ILE A 77 -26.71 -9.02 -2.84
N GLN A 78 -26.98 -10.13 -2.16
CA GLN A 78 -26.27 -11.37 -2.39
C GLN A 78 -26.80 -12.00 -3.68
N VAL A 79 -25.90 -12.26 -4.62
CA VAL A 79 -26.21 -12.96 -5.87
C VAL A 79 -25.31 -14.18 -5.95
N GLU A 80 -25.91 -15.35 -6.16
CA GLU A 80 -25.15 -16.59 -6.39
C GLU A 80 -24.32 -16.45 -7.66
N HIS A 81 -23.00 -16.52 -7.52
CA HIS A 81 -22.11 -16.60 -8.66
C HIS A 81 -22.11 -18.01 -9.20
N ASN A 82 -22.76 -18.21 -10.35
CA ASN A 82 -22.68 -19.49 -11.03
C ASN A 82 -21.23 -19.76 -11.47
N SER A 83 -20.77 -21.01 -11.38
CA SER A 83 -19.44 -21.37 -11.87
C SER A 83 -19.34 -21.07 -13.35
N ARG A 84 -18.30 -20.32 -13.75
CA ARG A 84 -17.99 -20.16 -15.17
C ARG A 84 -17.71 -21.55 -15.76
N GLU A 85 -18.52 -21.95 -16.74
CA GLU A 85 -18.32 -23.15 -17.55
C GLU A 85 -16.99 -23.06 -18.33
N ASP A 86 -16.58 -21.83 -18.70
CA ASP A 86 -15.33 -21.58 -19.42
C ASP A 86 -14.66 -20.25 -19.04
N GLY A 87 -13.32 -20.27 -19.10
CA GLY A 87 -12.47 -19.08 -18.93
C GLY A 87 -11.41 -19.22 -17.84
N LYS A 88 -10.13 -19.14 -18.24
CA LYS A 88 -9.01 -19.01 -17.30
C LYS A 88 -9.11 -17.65 -16.58
N SER A 89 -8.89 -17.63 -15.27
CA SER A 89 -8.75 -16.39 -14.48
C SER A 89 -7.80 -15.42 -15.18
N SER A 90 -8.33 -14.30 -15.68
CA SER A 90 -7.55 -13.29 -16.42
C SER A 90 -6.55 -12.54 -15.53
N TYR A 91 -6.70 -12.66 -14.20
CA TYR A 91 -5.75 -12.10 -13.26
C TYR A 91 -4.59 -13.07 -13.00
N SER A 92 -3.42 -12.74 -13.54
CA SER A 92 -2.16 -13.34 -13.12
C SER A 92 -1.79 -12.86 -11.70
N ILE A 93 -1.10 -13.70 -10.93
CA ILE A 93 -0.63 -13.32 -9.58
C ILE A 93 0.17 -12.01 -9.62
N THR A 94 0.92 -11.77 -10.69
CA THR A 94 1.66 -10.51 -10.92
C THR A 94 0.75 -9.32 -11.11
N ALA A 95 -0.36 -9.46 -11.84
CA ALA A 95 -1.36 -8.40 -12.01
C ALA A 95 -2.04 -8.06 -10.67
N LEU A 96 -2.37 -9.07 -9.85
CA LEU A 96 -2.91 -8.83 -8.50
C LEU A 96 -1.90 -8.09 -7.60
N ILE A 97 -0.64 -8.53 -7.57
CA ILE A 97 0.41 -7.88 -6.76
C ILE A 97 0.62 -6.43 -7.22
N SER A 98 0.71 -6.19 -8.52
CA SER A 98 0.81 -4.85 -9.10
C SER A 98 -0.37 -3.98 -8.70
N LEU A 99 -1.60 -4.51 -8.77
CA LEU A 99 -2.80 -3.79 -8.36
C LEU A 99 -2.79 -3.44 -6.86
N ALA A 100 -2.37 -4.37 -5.98
CA ALA A 100 -2.20 -4.07 -4.55
C ALA A 100 -1.17 -2.97 -4.31
N PHE A 101 0.02 -3.09 -4.90
CA PHE A 101 1.08 -2.10 -4.74
C PHE A 101 0.63 -0.72 -5.22
N ASN A 102 0.03 -0.64 -6.41
CA ASN A 102 -0.50 0.60 -6.94
C ASN A 102 -1.57 1.20 -6.04
N THR A 103 -2.45 0.37 -5.46
CA THR A 103 -3.50 0.85 -4.55
C THR A 103 -2.93 1.32 -3.21
N ILE A 104 -1.96 0.59 -2.64
CA ILE A 104 -1.27 0.94 -1.40
C ILE A 104 -0.52 2.27 -1.57
N ILE A 105 0.19 2.45 -2.68
CA ILE A 105 0.93 3.68 -2.99
C ILE A 105 -0.03 4.85 -3.19
N SER A 106 -1.15 4.63 -3.90
CA SER A 106 -2.09 5.70 -4.25
C SER A 106 -2.90 6.23 -3.06
N PHE A 107 -3.15 5.41 -2.04
CA PHE A 107 -4.08 5.75 -0.96
C PHE A 107 -3.48 5.66 0.45
N SER A 108 -2.21 5.29 0.62
CA SER A 108 -1.62 5.11 1.94
C SER A 108 -0.25 5.78 2.08
N ASN A 109 -0.12 6.60 3.13
CA ASN A 109 1.16 7.15 3.57
C ASN A 109 1.98 6.15 4.40
N LYS A 110 1.51 4.90 4.57
CA LYS A 110 2.18 3.87 5.38
C LYS A 110 3.51 3.36 4.81
N PRO A 111 3.68 3.12 3.49
CA PRO A 111 4.98 2.74 2.93
C PRO A 111 6.05 3.80 3.20
N LEU A 112 5.67 5.07 3.03
CA LEU A 112 6.54 6.21 3.31
C LEU A 112 6.94 6.27 4.79
N LYS A 113 5.98 6.09 5.71
CA LYS A 113 6.26 5.98 7.15
C LYS A 113 7.16 4.78 7.49
N LEU A 114 7.10 3.68 6.74
CA LEU A 114 7.96 2.53 6.94
C LEU A 114 9.42 2.86 6.58
N PHE A 115 9.66 3.53 5.46
CA PHE A 115 11.01 3.98 5.08
C PHE A 115 11.60 4.97 6.09
N VAL A 116 10.78 5.86 6.65
CA VAL A 116 11.21 6.75 7.74
C VAL A 116 11.68 5.97 8.97
N LYS A 117 10.92 4.94 9.39
CA LYS A 117 11.32 4.07 10.51
C LYS A 117 12.58 3.26 10.17
N PHE A 118 12.67 2.78 8.95
CA PHE A 118 13.81 1.98 8.49
C PHE A 118 15.11 2.79 8.44
N GLY A 119 15.07 4.01 7.90
CA GLY A 119 16.20 4.93 7.91
C GLY A 119 16.65 5.28 9.34
N MET A 120 15.72 5.58 10.24
CA MET A 120 16.04 5.82 11.66
C MET A 120 16.70 4.60 12.31
N LEU A 121 16.22 3.39 12.01
CA LEU A 121 16.78 2.15 12.55
C LEU A 121 18.22 1.92 12.05
N ILE A 122 18.49 2.16 10.76
CA ILE A 122 19.85 2.08 10.20
C ILE A 122 20.77 3.11 10.87
N SER A 123 20.33 4.37 10.99
CA SER A 123 21.11 5.41 11.66
C SER A 123 21.40 5.06 13.12
N LEU A 124 20.45 4.47 13.84
CA LEU A 124 20.63 4.02 15.21
C LEU A 124 21.66 2.89 15.32
N ILE A 125 21.55 1.87 14.46
CA ILE A 125 22.53 0.76 14.40
C ILE A 125 23.92 1.32 14.11
N SER A 126 24.03 2.20 13.11
CA SER A 126 25.28 2.83 12.73
C SER A 126 25.89 3.64 13.88
N PHE A 127 25.07 4.39 14.63
CA PHE A 127 25.51 5.13 15.80
C PHE A 127 26.05 4.19 16.89
N ILE A 128 25.35 3.09 17.20
CA ILE A 128 25.80 2.08 18.17
C ILE A 128 27.12 1.44 17.71
N SER A 129 27.22 1.08 16.43
CA SER A 129 28.47 0.57 15.85
C SER A 129 29.60 1.60 15.95
N GLY A 130 29.33 2.88 15.75
CA GLY A 130 30.30 3.96 15.93
C GLY A 130 30.81 4.07 17.36
N VAL A 131 29.92 4.04 18.35
CA VAL A 131 30.30 4.02 19.78
C VAL A 131 31.14 2.79 20.10
N PHE A 132 30.78 1.63 19.57
CA PHE A 132 31.54 0.39 19.75
C PHE A 132 32.93 0.47 19.12
N THR A 133 33.06 1.08 17.94
CA THR A 133 34.36 1.34 17.30
C THR A 133 35.22 2.28 18.15
N ILE A 134 34.65 3.34 18.70
CA ILE A 134 35.38 4.26 19.59
C ILE A 134 35.87 3.52 20.84
N TYR A 135 35.05 2.65 21.42
CA TYR A 135 35.46 1.81 22.55
C TYR A 135 36.65 0.89 22.18
N LYS A 136 36.62 0.25 21.01
CA LYS A 136 37.73 -0.57 20.50
C LYS A 136 39.00 0.23 20.23
N TYR A 137 38.87 1.48 19.79
CA TYR A 137 40.01 2.39 19.60
C TYR A 137 40.78 2.59 20.90
N PHE A 138 40.09 2.81 22.02
CA PHE A 138 40.73 2.95 23.34
C PHE A 138 41.42 1.67 23.84
N ARG A 139 41.01 0.49 23.35
CA ARG A 139 41.65 -0.80 23.67
C ARG A 139 42.84 -1.15 22.77
N GLY A 140 43.12 -0.34 21.75
CA GLY A 140 44.17 -0.63 20.76
C GLY A 140 43.84 -1.79 19.82
N GLU A 141 42.57 -2.20 19.71
CA GLU A 141 42.12 -3.35 18.90
C GLU A 141 41.87 -2.99 17.41
N ILE A 142 42.19 -1.77 16.97
CA ILE A 142 41.92 -1.33 15.60
C ILE A 142 43.14 -1.59 14.72
N GLU A 143 43.06 -2.64 13.91
CA GLU A 143 44.11 -3.04 12.96
C GLU A 143 44.21 -2.11 11.74
N VAL A 144 43.11 -1.47 11.35
CA VAL A 144 43.05 -0.61 10.15
C VAL A 144 42.52 0.78 10.50
N LEU A 145 43.43 1.76 10.48
CA LEU A 145 43.11 3.18 10.69
C LEU A 145 42.14 3.69 9.60
N GLY A 146 41.11 4.42 10.01
CA GLY A 146 40.18 5.11 9.12
C GLY A 146 39.06 4.26 8.49
N TYR A 147 39.23 2.95 8.29
CA TYR A 147 38.20 2.09 7.69
C TYR A 147 36.90 2.08 8.50
N SER A 148 37.02 1.92 9.82
CA SER A 148 35.86 1.82 10.71
C SER A 148 35.06 3.12 10.78
N SER A 149 35.74 4.28 10.83
CA SER A 149 35.06 5.58 10.84
C SER A 149 34.39 5.89 9.49
N LEU A 150 34.99 5.46 8.37
CA LEU A 150 34.40 5.59 7.04
C LEU A 150 33.09 4.83 6.90
N ILE A 151 33.07 3.55 7.28
CA ILE A 151 31.87 2.71 7.17
C ILE A 151 30.75 3.20 8.09
N VAL A 152 31.09 3.57 9.33
CA VAL A 152 30.12 4.16 10.26
C VAL A 152 29.53 5.43 9.67
N SER A 153 30.35 6.32 9.12
CA SER A 153 29.87 7.58 8.50
C SER A 153 28.95 7.31 7.31
N ILE A 154 29.31 6.38 6.42
CA ILE A 154 28.51 6.02 5.25
C ILE A 154 27.15 5.45 5.66
N TRP A 155 27.12 4.53 6.62
CA TRP A 155 25.88 3.92 7.11
C TRP A 155 24.99 4.95 7.80
N PHE A 156 25.58 5.80 8.64
CA PHE A 156 24.85 6.84 9.36
C PHE A 156 24.19 7.82 8.38
N LEU A 157 24.98 8.34 7.44
CA LEU A 157 24.52 9.29 6.45
C LEU A 157 23.47 8.67 5.52
N SER A 158 23.65 7.41 5.11
CA SER A 158 22.68 6.68 4.31
C SER A 158 21.33 6.53 5.04
N GLY A 159 21.35 6.16 6.33
CA GLY A 159 20.15 6.07 7.14
C GLY A 159 19.42 7.42 7.29
N VAL A 160 20.19 8.51 7.45
CA VAL A 160 19.64 9.87 7.51
C VAL A 160 19.00 10.27 6.18
N ILE A 161 19.68 10.03 5.05
CA ILE A 161 19.15 10.32 3.71
C ILE A 161 17.86 9.54 3.44
N ILE A 162 17.82 8.24 3.74
CA ILE A 162 16.61 7.42 3.61
C ILE A 162 15.47 7.99 4.45
N THR A 163 15.76 8.44 5.67
CA THR A 163 14.77 9.07 6.56
C THR A 163 14.22 10.36 5.95
N ILE A 164 15.09 11.25 5.48
CA ILE A 164 14.70 12.53 4.85
C ILE A 164 13.83 12.26 3.61
N ILE A 165 14.23 11.34 2.74
CA ILE A 165 13.44 10.97 1.55
C ILE A 165 12.07 10.44 1.96
N GLY A 166 12.01 9.58 2.98
CA GLY A 166 10.75 9.08 3.53
C GLY A 166 9.84 10.22 4.03
N VAL A 167 10.40 11.18 4.77
CA VAL A 167 9.65 12.35 5.27
C VAL A 167 9.14 13.20 4.12
N THR A 168 10.01 13.54 3.15
CA THR A 168 9.65 14.32 1.96
C THR A 168 8.52 13.63 1.19
N GLY A 169 8.59 12.32 1.00
CA GLY A 169 7.53 11.58 0.33
C GLY A 169 6.20 11.60 1.10
N ILE A 170 6.20 11.62 2.45
CA ILE A 170 4.97 11.84 3.24
C ILE A 170 4.36 13.22 2.94
N TYR A 171 5.19 14.27 2.87
CA TYR A 171 4.71 15.62 2.56
C TYR A 171 4.15 15.72 1.14
N VAL A 172 4.87 15.17 0.14
CA VAL A 172 4.40 15.11 -1.25
C VAL A 172 3.07 14.35 -1.33
N GLY A 173 2.95 13.20 -0.67
CA GLY A 173 1.71 12.42 -0.61
C GLY A 173 0.54 13.21 -0.02
N LYS A 174 0.78 13.98 1.05
CA LYS A 174 -0.25 14.87 1.63
C LYS A 174 -0.68 15.98 0.67
N ILE A 175 0.26 16.58 -0.07
CA ILE A 175 -0.03 17.62 -1.07
C ILE A 175 -0.89 17.05 -2.20
N LEU A 176 -0.55 15.87 -2.72
CA LEU A 176 -1.32 15.19 -3.76
C LEU A 176 -2.76 14.90 -3.32
N ILE A 177 -2.94 14.40 -2.09
CA ILE A 177 -4.29 14.17 -1.53
C ILE A 177 -5.06 15.49 -1.40
N LYS A 178 -4.40 16.57 -0.94
CA LYS A 178 -5.05 17.87 -0.77
C LYS A 178 -5.49 18.49 -2.10
N LEU A 179 -4.66 18.38 -3.15
CA LEU A 179 -5.00 18.82 -4.50
C LEU A 179 -6.22 18.06 -5.04
N LYS A 180 -6.26 16.74 -4.81
CA LYS A 180 -7.37 15.87 -5.22
C LYS A 180 -8.69 16.25 -4.53
N ILE A 181 -8.65 16.55 -3.22
CA ILE A 181 -9.84 17.02 -2.49
C ILE A 181 -10.27 18.42 -2.95
N GLY A 182 -9.31 19.32 -3.21
CA GLY A 182 -9.59 20.68 -3.68
C GLY A 182 -10.31 20.73 -5.03
N GLN A 183 -9.93 19.87 -5.98
CA GLN A 183 -10.61 19.75 -7.28
C GLN A 183 -12.08 19.34 -7.13
N PHE A 184 -12.38 18.44 -6.19
CA PHE A 184 -13.74 17.94 -5.99
C PHE A 184 -14.69 18.99 -5.40
N ILE A 185 -14.20 19.86 -4.50
CA ILE A 185 -15.00 20.94 -3.90
C ILE A 185 -15.35 22.02 -4.94
N LEU A 186 -14.46 22.27 -5.91
CA LEU A 186 -14.73 23.23 -6.98
C LEU A 186 -15.74 22.67 -8.00
N SER A 187 -15.72 21.37 -8.27
CA SER A 187 -16.66 20.73 -9.19
C SER A 187 -18.09 20.60 -8.64
N THR A 188 -18.27 20.63 -7.32
CA THR A 188 -19.59 20.52 -6.67
C THR A 188 -20.28 21.86 -6.39
N LYS A 189 -19.59 22.98 -6.65
CA LYS A 189 -20.10 24.36 -6.47
C LYS A 189 -20.45 25.08 -7.78
N LEU A 190 -20.26 24.43 -8.92
CA LEU A 190 -20.66 24.89 -10.26
C LEU A 190 -21.84 24.05 -10.72
#